data_AF-M0R231-F1
#
_entry.id   AF-M0R231-F1
#
_cell.length_a   1.000
_cell.length_b   1.000
_cell.length_c   1.000
_cell.angle_alpha   90.00
_cell.angle_beta   90.00
_cell.angle_gamma   90.00
#
_symmetry.space_group_name_H-M   'P 1'
#
loop_
_entity.id
_entity.type
_entity.pdbx_description
1 polymer ?
#
loop_
_entity_poly.entity_id
_entity_poly.type
_entity_poly.pdbx_seq_one_letter_code
_entity_poly.pdbx_strand_id
1 'polypeptide(L)'
;MGRPRPRAAKTWMFLLLLGGAWAGHSRAQEDKVLGGHECQPHSQPWQAALFQGQQLLCGGVLVGGNWVLTAAHCKKPKYTVRLGDHSLQNKDGPEQE
;
A
#
# COMPACT_ATOMS: atom_id res chain seq x y z
N MET A 1 45.30 -13.65 28.60
CA MET A 1 44.60 -12.74 27.66
C MET A 1 45.30 -12.82 26.30
N GLY A 2 44.91 -13.78 25.46
CA GLY A 2 45.52 -13.99 24.14
C GLY A 2 44.86 -13.10 23.09
N ARG A 3 45.64 -12.26 22.39
CA ARG A 3 45.15 -11.50 21.24
C ARG A 3 44.80 -12.47 20.10
N PRO A 4 43.60 -12.41 19.51
CA PRO A 4 43.22 -13.29 18.41
C PRO A 4 44.14 -13.06 17.20
N ARG A 5 44.56 -14.15 16.54
CA ARG A 5 45.41 -14.10 15.34
C ARG A 5 44.71 -13.31 14.22
N PRO A 6 45.40 -12.44 13.48
CA PRO A 6 44.79 -11.53 12.48
C PRO A 6 44.02 -12.24 11.36
N ARG A 7 44.32 -13.52 11.10
CA ARG A 7 43.57 -14.35 10.14
C ARG A 7 42.16 -14.68 10.62
N ALA A 8 41.93 -14.87 11.92
CA ALA A 8 40.62 -15.21 12.47
C ALA A 8 39.62 -14.03 12.38
N ALA A 9 40.10 -12.80 12.60
CA ALA A 9 39.29 -11.59 12.50
C ALA A 9 38.80 -11.34 11.06
N LYS A 10 39.64 -11.61 10.06
CA LYS A 10 39.24 -11.53 8.65
C LYS A 10 38.16 -12.54 8.30
N THR A 11 38.31 -13.80 8.70
CA THR A 11 37.31 -14.85 8.41
C THR A 11 35.94 -14.54 9.01
N TRP A 12 35.90 -14.00 10.23
CA TRP A 12 34.64 -13.60 10.88
C TRP A 12 33.98 -12.41 10.19
N MET A 13 34.76 -11.42 9.75
CA MET A 13 34.24 -10.27 9.02
C MET A 13 33.67 -10.68 7.65
N PHE A 14 34.31 -11.62 6.96
CA PHE A 14 33.78 -12.20 5.72
C PHE A 14 32.48 -12.98 5.94
N LEU A 15 32.38 -13.78 7.00
CA LEU A 15 31.15 -14.52 7.34
C LEU A 15 29.99 -13.58 7.72
N LEU A 16 30.25 -12.50 8.45
CA LEU A 16 29.26 -11.47 8.77
C LEU A 16 28.76 -10.74 7.51
N LEU A 17 29.66 -10.42 6.57
CA LEU A 17 29.30 -9.79 5.30
C LEU A 17 28.49 -10.73 4.40
N LEU A 18 28.84 -12.02 4.34
CA LEU A 18 28.08 -13.03 3.61
C LEU A 18 26.68 -13.23 4.21
N GLY A 19 26.53 -13.26 5.54
CA GLY A 19 25.23 -13.36 6.20
C GLY A 19 24.33 -12.14 5.97
N GLY A 20 24.89 -10.93 6.02
CA GLY A 20 24.14 -9.69 5.78
C GLY A 20 23.63 -9.55 4.33
N ALA A 21 24.41 -10.02 3.35
CA ALA A 21 24.02 -9.98 1.94
C ALA A 21 22.86 -10.93 1.62
N TRP A 22 22.80 -12.10 2.26
CA TRP A 22 21.71 -13.07 2.05
C TRP A 22 20.37 -12.59 2.61
N ALA A 23 20.36 -11.94 3.79
CA ALA A 23 19.13 -11.40 4.38
C ALA A 23 18.52 -10.24 3.57
N GLY A 24 19.36 -9.43 2.89
CA GLY A 24 18.91 -8.33 2.05
C GLY A 24 18.25 -8.77 0.73
N HIS A 25 18.63 -9.94 0.20
CA HIS A 25 18.13 -10.44 -1.09
C HIS A 25 16.66 -10.87 -1.03
N SER A 26 16.21 -11.40 0.11
CA SER A 26 14.84 -11.92 0.26
C SER A 26 13.75 -10.85 0.18
N ARG A 27 14.05 -9.58 0.52
CA ARG A 27 13.09 -8.46 0.48
C ARG A 27 12.82 -7.95 -0.94
N ALA A 28 13.77 -8.14 -1.86
CA ALA A 28 13.63 -7.70 -3.26
C ALA A 28 12.84 -8.69 -4.13
N GLN A 29 12.50 -9.86 -3.58
CA GLN A 29 11.81 -10.96 -4.24
C GLN A 29 10.35 -11.10 -3.77
N GLU A 30 9.74 -10.01 -3.30
CA GLU A 30 8.28 -9.98 -3.13
C GLU A 30 7.61 -9.85 -4.50
N ASP A 31 6.50 -10.58 -4.67
CA ASP A 31 5.69 -10.51 -5.88
C ASP A 31 5.17 -9.09 -6.10
N LYS A 32 5.60 -8.47 -7.19
CA LYS A 32 5.10 -7.16 -7.59
C LYS A 32 3.73 -7.32 -8.21
N VAL A 33 2.74 -6.58 -7.71
CA VAL A 33 1.45 -6.47 -8.37
C VAL A 33 1.61 -5.61 -9.62
N LEU A 34 1.82 -6.26 -10.77
CA LEU A 34 1.87 -5.60 -12.08
C LEU A 34 0.49 -5.68 -12.73
N GLY A 35 -0.11 -4.54 -13.05
CA GLY A 35 -1.43 -4.46 -13.70
C GLY A 35 -2.63 -4.81 -12.79
N GLY A 36 -2.40 -5.54 -11.70
CA GLY A 36 -3.44 -5.90 -10.75
C GLY A 36 -4.50 -6.84 -11.34
N HIS A 37 -5.57 -7.03 -10.59
CA HIS A 37 -6.79 -7.71 -11.04
C HIS A 37 -7.99 -7.03 -10.40
N GLU A 38 -9.16 -7.19 -11.01
CA GLU A 38 -10.41 -6.66 -10.47
C GLU A 38 -10.75 -7.35 -9.14
N CYS A 39 -11.07 -6.55 -8.13
CA CYS A 39 -11.50 -7.07 -6.84
C CYS A 39 -12.90 -7.69 -6.96
N GLN A 40 -13.20 -8.69 -6.14
CA GLN A 40 -14.58 -9.18 -6.03
C GLN A 40 -15.51 -8.02 -5.66
N PRO A 41 -16.72 -7.90 -6.25
CA PRO A 41 -17.64 -6.80 -5.99
C PRO A 41 -17.85 -6.56 -4.49
N HIS A 42 -17.68 -5.31 -4.08
CA HIS A 42 -17.87 -4.86 -2.69
C HIS A 42 -16.97 -5.54 -1.63
N SER A 43 -15.95 -6.31 -2.04
CA SER A 43 -15.01 -6.95 -1.09
C SER A 43 -14.10 -5.98 -0.34
N GLN A 44 -14.02 -4.72 -0.79
CA GLN A 44 -13.25 -3.64 -0.18
C GLN A 44 -14.21 -2.54 0.32
N PRO A 45 -15.05 -2.79 1.34
CA PRO A 45 -16.14 -1.88 1.73
C PRO A 45 -15.66 -0.53 2.26
N TRP A 46 -14.38 -0.43 2.64
CA TRP A 46 -13.75 0.81 3.06
C TRP A 46 -13.25 1.68 1.90
N GLN A 47 -13.23 1.17 0.66
CA GLN A 47 -12.78 1.94 -0.49
C GLN A 47 -13.73 3.12 -0.74
N ALA A 48 -13.17 4.34 -0.74
CA ALA A 48 -13.90 5.57 -1.03
C ALA A 48 -13.42 6.16 -2.35
N ALA A 49 -14.35 6.72 -3.11
CA ALA A 49 -14.07 7.51 -4.31
C ALA A 49 -14.39 8.99 -4.05
N LEU A 50 -13.41 9.87 -4.29
CA LEU A 50 -13.56 11.31 -4.04
C LEU A 50 -13.74 12.04 -5.37
N PHE A 51 -14.90 12.67 -5.52
CA PHE A 51 -15.31 13.39 -6.72
C PHE A 51 -15.34 14.90 -6.51
N GLN A 52 -15.09 15.65 -7.58
CA GLN A 52 -15.40 17.08 -7.69
C GLN A 52 -16.33 17.27 -8.89
N GLY A 53 -17.62 17.49 -8.62
CA GLY A 53 -18.64 17.36 -9.65
C GLY A 53 -18.69 15.91 -10.14
N GLN A 54 -18.54 15.69 -11.45
CA GLN A 54 -18.53 14.36 -12.06
C GLN A 54 -17.11 13.77 -12.24
N GLN A 55 -16.06 14.53 -11.93
CA GLN A 55 -14.69 14.08 -12.11
C GLN A 55 -14.20 13.32 -10.89
N LEU A 56 -13.77 12.07 -11.08
CA LEU A 56 -13.01 11.33 -10.07
C LEU A 56 -11.65 12.01 -9.87
N LEU A 57 -11.34 12.41 -8.64
CA LEU A 57 -10.07 13.04 -8.30
C LEU A 57 -9.09 12.09 -7.64
N CYS A 58 -9.54 11.38 -6.61
CA CYS A 58 -8.69 10.53 -5.78
C CYS A 58 -9.48 9.37 -5.18
N GLY A 59 -8.75 8.39 -4.63
CA GLY A 59 -9.29 7.41 -3.70
C GLY A 59 -9.16 7.85 -2.23
N GLY A 60 -9.80 7.12 -1.34
CA GLY A 60 -9.68 7.25 0.09
C GLY A 60 -10.10 5.96 0.81
N VAL A 61 -10.00 5.98 2.14
CA VAL A 61 -10.34 4.86 3.02
C VAL A 61 -11.30 5.34 4.10
N LEU A 62 -12.46 4.70 4.22
CA LEU A 62 -13.39 4.90 5.34
C LEU A 62 -12.76 4.36 6.63
N VAL A 63 -12.47 5.25 7.57
CA VAL A 63 -11.85 4.93 8.87
C VAL A 63 -12.81 5.08 10.06
N GLY A 64 -14.02 5.59 9.80
CA GLY A 64 -15.11 5.69 10.77
C GLY A 64 -16.38 6.15 10.08
N GLY A 65 -17.53 6.12 10.79
CA GLY A 65 -18.86 6.34 10.17
C GLY A 65 -19.00 7.63 9.35
N ASN A 66 -18.23 8.67 9.66
CA ASN A 66 -18.21 9.94 8.91
C ASN A 66 -16.77 10.42 8.60
N TRP A 67 -15.80 9.51 8.58
CA TRP A 67 -14.38 9.87 8.46
C TRP A 67 -13.72 9.08 7.34
N VAL A 68 -13.23 9.80 6.33
CA VAL A 68 -12.43 9.24 5.23
C VAL A 68 -11.02 9.81 5.27
N LEU A 69 -10.03 8.92 5.23
CA LEU A 69 -8.61 9.25 5.08
C LEU A 69 -8.22 9.26 3.60
N THR A 70 -7.48 10.28 3.16
CA THR A 70 -6.92 10.37 1.80
C THR A 70 -5.54 11.04 1.84
N ALA A 71 -4.85 11.07 0.70
CA ALA A 71 -3.55 11.73 0.60
C ALA A 71 -3.69 13.26 0.67
N ALA A 72 -2.73 13.93 1.32
CA ALA A 72 -2.77 15.39 1.48
C ALA A 72 -2.79 16.16 0.15
N HIS A 73 -2.14 15.64 -0.90
CA HIS A 73 -2.15 16.28 -2.23
C HIS A 73 -3.51 16.23 -2.92
N CYS A 74 -4.44 15.39 -2.46
CA CYS A 74 -5.79 15.31 -3.00
C CYS A 74 -6.66 16.51 -2.59
N LYS A 75 -6.23 17.32 -1.61
CA LYS A 75 -7.03 18.40 -0.97
C LYS A 75 -7.76 19.31 -1.95
N LYS A 76 -9.06 19.49 -1.75
CA LYS A 76 -9.98 20.41 -2.47
C LYS A 76 -10.93 21.11 -1.50
N PRO A 77 -11.59 22.22 -1.91
CA PRO A 77 -12.55 22.93 -1.07
C PRO A 77 -13.81 22.11 -0.73
N LYS A 78 -14.25 21.25 -1.64
CA LYS A 78 -15.42 20.37 -1.46
C LYS A 78 -15.23 19.09 -2.25
N TYR A 79 -15.76 17.99 -1.71
CA TYR A 79 -15.88 16.71 -2.38
C TYR A 79 -17.32 16.22 -2.34
N THR A 80 -17.65 15.35 -3.29
CA THR A 80 -18.66 14.30 -3.11
C THR A 80 -17.89 13.01 -2.84
N VAL A 81 -18.29 12.25 -1.81
CA VAL A 81 -17.63 11.00 -1.44
C VAL A 81 -18.60 9.88 -1.77
N ARG A 82 -18.19 8.95 -2.63
CA ARG A 82 -18.95 7.74 -2.91
C ARG A 82 -18.34 6.54 -2.20
N LEU A 83 -19.18 5.78 -1.51
CA LEU A 83 -18.82 4.55 -0.78
C LEU A 83 -19.62 3.38 -1.35
N GLY A 84 -19.08 2.18 -1.25
CA GLY A 84 -19.77 0.96 -1.69
C GLY A 84 -19.76 0.73 -3.21
N ASP A 85 -19.26 1.67 -4.01
CA ASP A 85 -19.07 1.51 -5.45
C ASP A 85 -18.16 0.31 -5.77
N HIS A 86 -18.57 -0.51 -6.72
CA HIS A 86 -17.67 -1.42 -7.44
C HIS A 86 -17.36 -0.88 -8.83
N SER A 87 -18.38 -0.44 -9.58
CA SER A 87 -18.23 0.31 -10.81
C SER A 87 -18.38 1.83 -10.61
N LEU A 88 -17.51 2.61 -11.26
CA LEU A 88 -17.66 4.08 -11.28
C LEU A 88 -18.73 4.55 -12.27
N GLN A 89 -19.13 3.69 -13.22
CA GLN A 89 -20.01 4.02 -14.34
C GLN A 89 -21.42 3.45 -14.15
N ASN A 90 -21.52 2.26 -13.58
CA ASN A 90 -22.79 1.56 -13.37
C ASN A 90 -23.19 1.63 -11.89
N LYS A 91 -24.49 1.54 -11.62
CA LYS A 91 -25.02 1.36 -10.28
C LYS A 91 -25.31 -0.12 -10.05
N ASP A 92 -24.74 -0.66 -8.99
CA ASP A 92 -24.76 -2.07 -8.62
C ASP A 92 -25.56 -2.31 -7.32
N GLY A 93 -25.98 -1.24 -6.63
CA GLY A 93 -26.94 -1.23 -5.52
C GLY A 93 -26.39 -0.70 -4.18
N PRO A 94 -25.22 -1.14 -3.71
CA PRO A 94 -24.66 -0.74 -2.40
C PRO A 94 -24.12 0.68 -2.30
N GLU A 95 -24.20 1.47 -3.38
CA GLU A 95 -23.60 2.80 -3.45
C GLU A 95 -24.25 3.78 -2.47
N GLN A 96 -23.40 4.59 -1.82
CA GLN A 96 -23.81 5.69 -0.96
C GLN A 96 -23.14 6.97 -1.46
N GLU A 97 -23.91 8.06 -1.56
CA GLU A 97 -23.49 9.41 -2.00
C GLU A 97 -23.55 10.44 -0.86
#